data_AF-A0A8S4Q6P8-F1
#
_entry.id   AF-A0A8S4Q6P8-F1
#
_cell.length_a   1.000
_cell.length_b   1.000
_cell.length_c   1.000
_cell.angle_alpha   90.00
_cell.angle_beta   90.00
_cell.angle_gamma   90.00
#
_symmetry.space_group_name_H-M   'P 1'
#
loop_
_entity.id
_entity.type
_entity.pdbx_description
1 polymer ?
#
loop_
_entity_poly.entity_id
_entity_poly.type
_entity_poly.pdbx_seq_one_letter_code
_entity_poly.pdbx_strand_id
1 'polypeptide(L)'
;MARNTSLYLRLGEGKDLPAKDINGKSDPYCVIKVDNEEVARTSTQWRTLNPFWGEEYILHLPLGFHNLTLYVFDQDFMRLDESIGKVMLTRETLMNYPKGLEKWWGLTRVDKDTEVQGEVHLEVGRYNCDGKHFVKVNILSARDLAAKDSSGTADPYVKVSFHDFHHETRKIEKTRFPTWNVECSFDVDALAGAKDKVKVEVWDWDRLGEDDFMGQVEFPLSTLSVNSTVRQWFRLSPRCSHKDEENSKLGSLRVKVRLMEERILPSEYYKPLIDLLINSTNITQDVSEYPTPLIMLDEVATLDMLDIANTLVRLYLGQGKIVAYLQVICAHEIQKTKDPNTLFRGNSLATKSMDQFMKIVGLPYLLETLGPIIDQMYEEHKIIELDPSKICTIKRRYSLINQRQPDREIIEQSADTLRGYITDMISRIMNSVTRCPSVMRLVFQRLMSSVIDKWPEEEWRADFEGLFLTSKEIVFHILIGAMAGEFVNFVDDLAGMLYSCRARRARSTPEF
;
A
#
# COMPACT_ATOMS: atom_id res chain seq x y z
N MET A 1 -13.96 11.71 -12.38
CA MET A 1 -14.18 11.33 -10.97
C MET A 1 -13.17 10.26 -10.62
N ALA A 2 -12.30 10.51 -9.66
CA ALA A 2 -11.40 9.46 -9.18
C ALA A 2 -12.17 8.53 -8.24
N ARG A 3 -11.93 7.23 -8.39
CA ARG A 3 -12.46 6.20 -7.51
C ARG A 3 -11.28 5.54 -6.83
N ASN A 4 -11.29 5.53 -5.50
CA ASN A 4 -10.31 4.81 -4.71
C ASN A 4 -11.02 3.60 -4.10
N THR A 5 -10.47 2.41 -4.32
CA THR A 5 -11.01 1.17 -3.76
C THR A 5 -9.99 0.65 -2.76
N SER A 6 -10.38 0.66 -1.49
CA SER A 6 -9.54 0.19 -0.39
C SER A 6 -10.24 -0.96 0.31
N LEU A 7 -9.49 -2.01 0.64
CA LEU A 7 -9.98 -3.15 1.41
C LEU A 7 -9.26 -3.18 2.75
N TYR A 8 -10.02 -3.03 3.84
CA TYR A 8 -9.55 -3.37 5.17
C TYR A 8 -9.69 -4.87 5.37
N LEU A 9 -8.61 -5.54 5.75
CA LEU A 9 -8.54 -6.96 6.04
C LEU A 9 -7.86 -7.15 7.39
N ARG A 10 -8.49 -7.94 8.26
CA ARG A 10 -7.87 -8.46 9.48
C ARG A 10 -7.90 -9.98 9.45
N LEU A 11 -6.71 -10.56 9.49
CA LEU A 11 -6.51 -11.98 9.68
C LEU A 11 -6.44 -12.24 11.18
N GLY A 12 -7.52 -12.82 11.72
CA GLY A 12 -7.63 -13.11 13.14
C GLY A 12 -6.82 -14.35 13.49
N GLU A 13 -7.51 -15.48 13.51
CA GLU A 13 -7.01 -16.74 14.05
C GLU A 13 -7.44 -17.91 13.17
N GLY A 14 -6.61 -18.95 13.13
CA GLY A 14 -6.92 -20.24 12.53
C GLY A 14 -7.39 -21.20 13.61
N LYS A 15 -8.23 -22.17 13.23
CA LYS A 15 -8.73 -23.20 14.13
C LYS A 15 -8.76 -24.57 13.46
N ASP A 16 -8.39 -25.60 14.22
CA ASP A 16 -8.43 -27.01 13.82
C ASP A 16 -7.65 -27.28 12.51
N LEU A 17 -6.50 -26.61 12.33
CA LEU A 17 -5.62 -26.85 11.19
C LEU A 17 -5.03 -28.28 11.25
N PRO A 18 -4.78 -28.93 10.10
CA PRO A 18 -4.15 -30.25 10.08
C PRO A 18 -2.69 -30.16 10.50
N ALA A 19 -2.22 -31.18 11.22
CA ALA A 19 -0.80 -31.38 11.51
C ALA A 19 -0.08 -31.87 10.26
N LYS A 20 0.89 -31.09 9.80
CA LYS A 20 1.67 -31.34 8.58
C LYS A 20 3.10 -31.75 8.88
N ASP A 21 3.65 -31.26 9.98
CA ASP A 21 4.97 -31.67 10.47
C ASP A 21 4.99 -33.07 11.09
N ILE A 22 6.17 -33.69 11.04
CA ILE A 22 6.52 -34.93 11.76
C ILE A 22 6.31 -34.78 13.28
N ASN A 23 6.35 -33.55 13.80
CA ASN A 23 6.18 -33.23 15.21
C ASN A 23 4.69 -33.28 15.68
N GLY A 24 3.73 -33.50 14.78
CA GLY A 24 2.29 -33.53 15.09
C GLY A 24 1.64 -32.15 15.25
N LYS A 25 2.32 -31.09 14.82
CA LYS A 25 1.86 -29.70 14.71
C LYS A 25 2.13 -29.18 13.29
N SER A 26 1.98 -27.88 13.12
CA SER A 26 2.31 -27.14 11.91
C SER A 26 2.87 -25.78 12.34
N ASP A 27 3.58 -25.12 11.45
CA ASP A 27 4.11 -23.76 11.55
C ASP A 27 3.33 -22.82 10.60
N PRO A 28 2.03 -22.55 10.87
CA PRO A 28 1.18 -21.89 9.89
C PRO A 28 1.47 -20.39 9.71
N TYR A 29 1.40 -19.96 8.45
CA TYR A 29 1.34 -18.56 8.05
C TYR A 29 0.31 -18.37 6.92
N CYS A 30 -0.15 -17.13 6.75
CA CYS A 30 -1.10 -16.78 5.70
C CYS A 30 -0.44 -15.95 4.60
N VAL A 31 -0.83 -16.21 3.35
CA VAL A 31 -0.50 -15.39 2.19
C VAL A 31 -1.79 -14.81 1.63
N ILE A 32 -1.82 -13.49 1.47
CA ILE A 32 -2.94 -12.73 0.95
C ILE A 32 -2.67 -12.46 -0.52
N LYS A 33 -3.56 -12.96 -1.39
CA LYS A 33 -3.52 -12.71 -2.82
C LYS A 33 -4.75 -11.93 -3.29
N VAL A 34 -4.55 -10.96 -4.17
CA VAL A 34 -5.61 -10.26 -4.91
C VAL A 34 -5.44 -10.61 -6.37
N ASP A 35 -6.46 -11.22 -6.98
CA ASP A 35 -6.41 -11.68 -8.38
C ASP A 35 -5.12 -12.47 -8.69
N ASN A 36 -4.82 -13.45 -7.83
CA ASN A 36 -3.64 -14.33 -7.83
C ASN A 36 -2.28 -13.65 -7.64
N GLU A 37 -2.23 -12.33 -7.45
CA GLU A 37 -1.01 -11.61 -7.11
C GLU A 37 -0.86 -11.50 -5.59
N GLU A 38 0.31 -11.88 -5.08
CA GLU A 38 0.61 -11.78 -3.65
C GLU A 38 0.80 -10.32 -3.23
N VAL A 39 0.01 -9.89 -2.25
CA VAL A 39 0.02 -8.50 -1.74
C VAL A 39 0.57 -8.38 -0.33
N ALA A 40 0.46 -9.46 0.47
CA ALA A 40 0.92 -9.48 1.85
C ALA A 40 1.09 -10.92 2.36
N ARG A 41 1.92 -11.07 3.39
CA ARG A 41 2.19 -12.34 4.09
C ARG A 41 2.26 -12.07 5.59
N THR A 42 1.64 -12.94 6.39
CA THR A 42 1.67 -12.83 7.86
C THR A 42 2.95 -13.40 8.46
N SER A 43 3.17 -13.09 9.73
CA SER A 43 4.14 -13.82 10.56
C SER A 43 3.81 -15.32 10.67
N THR A 44 4.85 -16.13 10.78
CA THR A 44 4.75 -17.58 11.01
C THR A 44 4.55 -17.86 12.48
N GLN A 45 3.52 -18.65 12.79
CA GLN A 45 3.23 -19.08 14.15
C GLN A 45 3.74 -20.50 14.34
N TRP A 46 4.76 -20.67 15.18
CA TRP A 46 5.45 -21.95 15.31
C TRP A 46 4.66 -22.96 16.17
N ARG A 47 4.57 -24.20 15.69
CA ARG A 47 4.10 -25.42 16.37
C ARG A 47 2.69 -25.32 16.93
N THR A 48 1.75 -24.84 16.11
CA THR A 48 0.35 -24.67 16.50
C THR A 48 -0.63 -25.08 15.39
N LEU A 49 -1.76 -25.64 15.80
CA LEU A 49 -2.92 -25.92 14.93
C LEU A 49 -4.03 -24.88 15.09
N ASN A 50 -3.86 -23.94 16.02
CA ASN A 50 -4.78 -22.85 16.29
C ASN A 50 -3.98 -21.53 16.39
N PRO A 51 -3.40 -21.07 15.27
CA PRO A 51 -2.59 -19.85 15.26
C PRO A 51 -3.43 -18.60 15.51
N PHE A 52 -2.84 -17.62 16.18
CA PHE A 52 -3.38 -16.27 16.28
C PHE A 52 -2.39 -15.29 15.63
N TRP A 53 -2.80 -14.65 14.55
CA TRP A 53 -1.99 -13.62 13.87
C TRP A 53 -2.39 -12.24 14.35
N GLY A 54 -3.69 -11.92 14.30
CA GLY A 54 -4.20 -10.61 14.72
C GLY A 54 -3.72 -9.45 13.84
N GLU A 55 -3.24 -9.73 12.63
CA GLU A 55 -2.63 -8.74 11.73
C GLU A 55 -3.70 -8.03 10.89
N GLU A 56 -3.49 -6.72 10.69
CA GLU A 56 -4.41 -5.83 9.97
C GLU A 56 -3.74 -5.18 8.76
N TYR A 57 -4.47 -5.12 7.65
CA TYR A 57 -4.00 -4.67 6.36
C TYR A 57 -5.01 -3.70 5.74
N ILE A 58 -4.51 -2.62 5.14
CA ILE A 58 -5.27 -1.73 4.27
C ILE A 58 -4.69 -1.87 2.86
N LEU A 59 -5.43 -2.56 1.99
CA LEU A 59 -5.00 -2.86 0.62
C LEU A 59 -5.65 -1.87 -0.34
N HIS A 60 -4.84 -1.16 -1.13
CA HIS A 60 -5.33 -0.33 -2.23
C HIS A 60 -5.48 -1.20 -3.47
N LEU A 61 -6.72 -1.42 -3.90
CA LEU A 61 -7.06 -2.37 -4.95
C LEU A 61 -7.29 -1.66 -6.28
N PRO A 62 -6.89 -2.28 -7.41
CA PRO A 62 -7.20 -1.75 -8.73
C PRO A 62 -8.72 -1.74 -8.97
N LEU A 63 -9.15 -0.79 -9.82
CA LEU A 63 -10.54 -0.70 -10.26
C LEU A 63 -10.90 -1.97 -11.03
N GLY A 64 -11.70 -2.84 -10.42
CA GLY A 64 -12.10 -4.08 -11.08
C GLY A 64 -11.59 -5.36 -10.44
N PHE A 65 -10.88 -5.32 -9.30
CA PHE A 65 -10.42 -6.55 -8.67
C PHE A 65 -11.56 -7.56 -8.50
N HIS A 66 -11.24 -8.84 -8.59
CA HIS A 66 -12.26 -9.86 -8.66
C HIS A 66 -12.33 -10.70 -7.40
N ASN A 67 -11.17 -11.17 -6.95
CA ASN A 67 -11.06 -12.21 -5.94
C ASN A 67 -9.98 -11.81 -4.92
N LEU A 68 -10.32 -11.91 -3.64
CA LEU A 68 -9.37 -11.94 -2.54
C LEU A 68 -9.22 -13.38 -2.08
N THR A 69 -8.02 -13.93 -2.18
CA THR A 69 -7.73 -15.31 -1.76
C THR A 69 -6.73 -15.30 -0.62
N LEU A 70 -7.08 -15.99 0.45
CA LEU A 70 -6.27 -16.15 1.65
C LEU A 70 -5.79 -17.59 1.67
N TYR A 71 -4.50 -17.79 1.46
CA TYR A 71 -3.86 -19.09 1.55
C TYR A 71 -3.29 -19.28 2.95
N VAL A 72 -3.40 -20.49 3.48
CA VAL A 72 -2.73 -20.91 4.69
C VAL A 72 -1.68 -21.94 4.29
N PHE A 73 -0.43 -21.66 4.62
CA PHE A 73 0.72 -22.51 4.37
C PHE A 73 1.33 -23.00 5.68
N ASP A 74 1.99 -24.14 5.61
CA ASP A 74 2.88 -24.66 6.63
C ASP A 74 4.33 -24.30 6.27
N GLN A 75 5.05 -23.60 7.15
CA GLN A 75 6.43 -23.23 6.85
C GLN A 75 7.40 -24.35 7.18
N ASP A 76 8.13 -24.81 6.17
CA ASP A 76 9.14 -25.87 6.33
C ASP A 76 10.56 -25.30 6.28
N PHE A 77 11.46 -25.79 7.14
CA PHE A 77 12.83 -25.29 7.20
C PHE A 77 13.71 -25.72 6.00
N MET A 78 13.36 -26.84 5.36
CA MET A 78 14.18 -27.50 4.34
C MET A 78 13.37 -28.06 3.16
N ARG A 79 12.04 -27.91 3.16
CA ARG A 79 11.13 -28.36 2.11
C ARG A 79 10.39 -27.16 1.54
N LEU A 80 9.75 -27.34 0.38
CA LEU A 80 8.80 -26.36 -0.13
C LEU A 80 7.60 -26.33 0.80
N ASP A 81 7.22 -25.13 1.24
CA ASP A 81 6.09 -24.90 2.13
C ASP A 81 4.82 -25.57 1.60
N GLU A 82 4.16 -26.35 2.45
CA GLU A 82 2.97 -27.11 2.05
C GLU A 82 1.70 -26.25 2.23
N SER A 83 0.86 -26.18 1.20
CA SER A 83 -0.43 -25.49 1.31
C SER A 83 -1.41 -26.31 2.17
N ILE A 84 -1.88 -25.73 3.27
CA ILE A 84 -2.91 -26.32 4.13
C ILE A 84 -4.29 -26.18 3.48
N GLY A 85 -4.59 -24.98 2.96
CA GLY A 85 -5.86 -24.69 2.33
C GLY A 85 -6.02 -23.21 1.99
N LYS A 86 -7.15 -22.85 1.38
CA LYS A 86 -7.46 -21.46 1.03
C LYS A 86 -8.91 -21.07 1.31
N VAL A 87 -9.13 -19.77 1.46
CA VAL A 87 -10.44 -19.11 1.45
C VAL A 87 -10.46 -18.11 0.32
N MET A 88 -11.46 -18.16 -0.55
CA MET A 88 -11.64 -17.21 -1.64
C MET A 88 -12.90 -16.38 -1.42
N LEU A 89 -12.75 -15.05 -1.42
CA LEU A 89 -13.83 -14.08 -1.31
C LEU A 89 -13.94 -13.29 -2.61
N THR A 90 -15.08 -13.38 -3.28
CA THR A 90 -15.33 -12.58 -4.50
C THR A 90 -15.71 -11.16 -4.14
N ARG A 91 -15.43 -10.22 -5.05
CA ARG A 91 -15.85 -8.82 -4.92
C ARG A 91 -17.35 -8.70 -4.68
N GLU A 92 -18.17 -9.47 -5.39
CA GLU A 92 -19.63 -9.49 -5.20
C GLU A 92 -20.02 -9.84 -3.76
N THR A 93 -19.34 -10.85 -3.18
CA THR A 93 -19.53 -11.23 -1.78
C THR A 93 -19.18 -10.07 -0.85
N LEU A 94 -18.07 -9.38 -1.09
CA LEU A 94 -17.63 -8.24 -0.27
C LEU A 94 -18.59 -7.04 -0.40
N MET A 95 -19.11 -6.76 -1.59
CA MET A 95 -20.06 -5.66 -1.84
C MET A 95 -21.40 -5.86 -1.15
N ASN A 96 -21.82 -7.11 -0.92
CA ASN A 96 -23.04 -7.42 -0.17
C ASN A 96 -22.94 -7.07 1.33
N TYR A 97 -21.75 -6.78 1.85
CA TYR A 97 -21.51 -6.43 3.27
C TYR A 97 -20.78 -5.08 3.40
N PRO A 98 -21.43 -3.94 3.11
CA PRO A 98 -20.77 -2.62 3.09
C PRO A 98 -20.28 -2.14 4.48
N LYS A 99 -20.87 -2.65 5.57
CA LYS A 99 -20.41 -2.37 6.95
C LYS A 99 -19.20 -3.22 7.37
N GLY A 100 -18.76 -4.13 6.50
CA GLY A 100 -17.76 -5.15 6.81
C GLY A 100 -18.39 -6.44 7.31
N LEU A 101 -17.63 -7.52 7.19
CA LEU A 101 -18.00 -8.88 7.57
C LEU A 101 -16.88 -9.48 8.41
N GLU A 102 -17.22 -10.06 9.56
CA GLU A 102 -16.31 -10.86 10.38
C GLU A 102 -16.91 -12.25 10.58
N LYS A 103 -16.23 -13.29 10.07
CA LYS A 103 -16.75 -14.66 10.10
C LYS A 103 -15.63 -15.68 10.09
N TRP A 104 -15.94 -16.88 10.58
CA TRP A 104 -15.19 -18.10 10.33
C TRP A 104 -15.48 -18.64 8.93
N TRP A 105 -14.42 -18.90 8.19
CA TRP A 105 -14.44 -19.49 6.85
C TRP A 105 -13.76 -20.85 6.88
N GLY A 106 -14.46 -21.89 6.42
CA GLY A 106 -13.84 -23.21 6.26
C GLY A 106 -12.78 -23.17 5.17
N LEU A 107 -11.64 -23.81 5.42
CA LEU A 107 -10.57 -23.92 4.43
C LEU A 107 -10.96 -24.93 3.35
N THR A 108 -10.66 -24.57 2.11
CA THR A 108 -10.82 -25.44 0.93
C THR A 108 -9.45 -25.94 0.47
N ARG A 109 -9.38 -27.14 -0.14
CA ARG A 109 -8.11 -27.65 -0.69
C ARG A 109 -7.63 -26.70 -1.79
N VAL A 110 -6.31 -26.56 -1.88
CA VAL A 110 -5.69 -25.82 -2.98
C VAL A 110 -5.59 -26.77 -4.17
N ASP A 111 -6.39 -26.51 -5.19
CA ASP A 111 -6.33 -27.19 -6.48
C ASP A 111 -5.81 -26.19 -7.53
N LYS A 112 -4.79 -26.58 -8.29
CA LYS A 112 -4.20 -25.76 -9.36
C LYS A 112 -5.25 -25.35 -10.41
N ASP A 113 -6.23 -26.21 -10.66
CA ASP A 113 -7.30 -25.98 -11.64
C ASP A 113 -8.31 -24.92 -11.18
N THR A 114 -8.30 -24.60 -9.89
CA THR A 114 -9.14 -23.55 -9.31
C THR A 114 -8.48 -22.18 -9.32
N GLU A 115 -7.21 -22.08 -9.72
CA GLU A 115 -6.46 -20.83 -9.83
C GLU A 115 -6.64 -20.20 -11.21
N VAL A 116 -7.87 -19.77 -11.47
CA VAL A 116 -8.29 -19.18 -12.75
C VAL A 116 -8.32 -17.66 -12.66
N GLN A 117 -7.77 -17.02 -13.69
CA GLN A 117 -7.78 -15.57 -13.86
C GLN A 117 -7.85 -15.22 -15.35
N GLY A 118 -8.48 -14.09 -15.65
CA GLY A 118 -8.52 -13.53 -16.99
C GLY A 118 -9.81 -13.80 -17.75
N GLU A 119 -9.84 -13.27 -18.97
CA GLU A 119 -10.97 -13.34 -19.88
C GLU A 119 -10.50 -13.75 -21.27
N VAL A 120 -11.35 -14.49 -21.98
CA VAL A 120 -11.12 -14.89 -23.37
C VAL A 120 -12.14 -14.21 -24.28
N HIS A 121 -11.67 -13.58 -25.35
CA HIS A 121 -12.49 -12.94 -26.37
C HIS A 121 -12.82 -13.96 -27.45
N LEU A 122 -14.09 -14.32 -27.53
CA LEU A 122 -14.59 -15.32 -28.45
C LEU A 122 -15.72 -14.74 -29.29
N GLU A 123 -15.85 -15.24 -30.50
CA GLU A 123 -17.05 -15.13 -31.31
C GLU A 123 -17.59 -16.54 -31.58
N VAL A 124 -18.74 -16.86 -31.01
CA VAL A 124 -19.38 -18.18 -31.11
C VAL A 124 -20.72 -18.04 -31.77
N GLY A 125 -20.99 -18.84 -32.80
CA GLY A 125 -22.27 -18.83 -33.48
C GLY A 125 -22.69 -20.20 -33.98
N ARG A 126 -24.01 -20.39 -34.06
CA ARG A 126 -24.63 -21.58 -34.65
C ARG A 126 -25.25 -21.20 -35.98
N TYR A 127 -25.02 -22.01 -36.99
CA TYR A 127 -25.42 -21.73 -38.37
C TYR A 127 -26.15 -22.94 -38.96
N ASN A 128 -26.96 -22.68 -39.99
CA ASN A 128 -27.53 -23.71 -40.85
C ASN A 128 -27.19 -23.41 -42.31
N CYS A 129 -26.58 -24.37 -43.00
CA CYS A 129 -26.33 -24.32 -44.43
C CYS A 129 -26.77 -25.66 -45.04
N ASP A 130 -27.64 -25.60 -46.06
CA ASP A 130 -28.13 -26.76 -46.80
C ASP A 130 -28.69 -27.90 -45.93
N GLY A 131 -29.36 -27.54 -44.82
CA GLY A 131 -29.97 -28.50 -43.90
C GLY A 131 -29.00 -29.10 -42.87
N LYS A 132 -27.71 -28.75 -42.93
CA LYS A 132 -26.71 -29.10 -41.92
C LYS A 132 -26.53 -27.97 -40.92
N HIS A 133 -26.43 -28.33 -39.64
CA HIS A 133 -26.13 -27.37 -38.58
C HIS A 133 -24.65 -27.44 -38.23
N PHE A 134 -24.00 -26.29 -38.12
CA PHE A 134 -22.61 -26.20 -37.67
C PHE A 134 -22.47 -25.14 -36.59
N VAL A 135 -21.52 -25.35 -35.69
CA VAL A 135 -21.07 -24.32 -34.75
C VAL A 135 -19.70 -23.85 -35.20
N LYS A 136 -19.54 -22.54 -35.21
CA LYS A 136 -18.28 -21.86 -35.54
C LYS A 136 -17.82 -21.09 -34.32
N VAL A 137 -16.57 -21.32 -33.93
CA VAL A 137 -15.90 -20.71 -32.79
C VAL A 137 -14.68 -19.96 -33.34
N ASN A 138 -14.69 -18.65 -33.18
CA ASN A 138 -13.58 -17.78 -33.53
C ASN A 138 -12.88 -17.32 -32.24
N ILE A 139 -11.64 -17.76 -32.08
CA ILE A 139 -10.79 -17.57 -30.92
C ILE A 139 -9.88 -16.37 -31.21
N LEU A 140 -10.24 -15.21 -30.65
CA LEU A 140 -9.59 -13.94 -30.99
C LEU A 140 -8.35 -13.73 -30.11
N SER A 141 -8.55 -13.51 -28.82
CA SER A 141 -7.51 -13.11 -27.86
C SER A 141 -7.89 -13.47 -26.43
N ALA A 142 -6.95 -13.42 -25.49
CA ALA A 142 -7.24 -13.41 -24.06
C ALA A 142 -6.49 -12.28 -23.35
N ARG A 143 -6.91 -11.94 -22.13
CA ARG A 143 -6.27 -10.90 -21.31
C ARG A 143 -6.26 -11.26 -19.83
N ASP A 144 -5.27 -10.71 -19.13
CA ASP A 144 -5.10 -10.85 -17.68
C ASP A 144 -5.10 -12.32 -17.22
N LEU A 145 -4.54 -13.22 -18.04
CA LEU A 145 -4.46 -14.65 -17.70
C LEU A 145 -3.63 -14.87 -16.42
N ALA A 146 -3.85 -15.98 -15.72
CA ALA A 146 -3.03 -16.34 -14.55
C ALA A 146 -1.55 -16.50 -14.96
N ALA A 147 -0.62 -15.99 -14.17
CA ALA A 147 0.79 -16.33 -14.33
C ALA A 147 1.03 -17.73 -13.77
N LYS A 148 1.57 -18.63 -14.60
CA LYS A 148 1.79 -20.04 -14.27
C LYS A 148 3.28 -20.38 -14.31
N ASP A 149 4.05 -19.68 -15.13
CA ASP A 149 5.50 -19.73 -15.12
C ASP A 149 6.14 -18.99 -13.92
N SER A 150 7.30 -19.49 -13.50
CA SER A 150 8.19 -18.79 -12.54
C SER A 150 8.66 -17.41 -13.01
N SER A 151 8.63 -17.11 -14.32
CA SER A 151 8.91 -15.79 -14.89
C SER A 151 7.79 -14.78 -14.69
N GLY A 152 6.64 -15.18 -14.12
CA GLY A 152 5.46 -14.34 -14.01
C GLY A 152 4.66 -14.23 -15.33
N THR A 153 4.91 -15.14 -16.27
CA THR A 153 4.25 -15.24 -17.58
C THR A 153 3.46 -16.55 -17.72
N ALA A 154 3.00 -16.83 -18.93
CA ALA A 154 2.45 -18.11 -19.37
C ALA A 154 2.74 -18.26 -20.88
N ASP A 155 2.66 -19.49 -21.39
CA ASP A 155 2.71 -19.91 -22.78
C ASP A 155 1.31 -20.39 -23.27
N PRO A 156 0.27 -19.52 -23.29
CA PRO A 156 -1.11 -19.95 -23.42
C PRO A 156 -1.49 -20.49 -24.81
N TYR A 157 -2.33 -21.52 -24.80
CA TYR A 157 -3.06 -22.03 -25.97
C TYR A 157 -4.52 -22.35 -25.62
N VAL A 158 -5.36 -22.52 -26.65
CA VAL A 158 -6.79 -22.77 -26.50
C VAL A 158 -7.16 -24.11 -27.09
N LYS A 159 -7.95 -24.88 -26.34
CA LYS A 159 -8.53 -26.15 -26.75
C LYS A 159 -10.05 -26.01 -26.84
N VAL A 160 -10.60 -26.26 -28.02
CA VAL A 160 -12.04 -26.36 -28.25
C VAL A 160 -12.41 -27.83 -28.31
N SER A 161 -13.38 -28.24 -27.50
CA SER A 161 -13.89 -29.60 -27.49
C SER A 161 -15.41 -29.66 -27.59
N PHE A 162 -15.88 -30.59 -28.42
CA PHE A 162 -17.30 -30.93 -28.57
C PHE A 162 -17.42 -32.39 -29.01
N HIS A 163 -17.87 -33.27 -28.11
CA HIS A 163 -17.92 -34.72 -28.36
C HIS A 163 -16.53 -35.23 -28.79
N ASP A 164 -16.41 -35.90 -29.93
CA ASP A 164 -15.15 -36.40 -30.49
C ASP A 164 -14.34 -35.32 -31.24
N PHE A 165 -14.92 -34.13 -31.43
CA PHE A 165 -14.22 -33.01 -32.06
C PHE A 165 -13.30 -32.33 -31.05
N HIS A 166 -12.03 -32.18 -31.46
CA HIS A 166 -11.02 -31.44 -30.73
C HIS A 166 -10.23 -30.54 -31.68
N HIS A 167 -10.05 -29.28 -31.28
CA HIS A 167 -9.21 -28.32 -32.01
C HIS A 167 -8.34 -27.56 -31.03
N GLU A 168 -7.06 -27.41 -31.36
CA GLU A 168 -6.08 -26.71 -30.52
C GLU A 168 -5.40 -25.59 -31.32
N THR A 169 -5.22 -24.43 -30.68
CA THR A 169 -4.49 -23.32 -31.28
C THR A 169 -2.98 -23.49 -31.12
N ARG A 170 -2.22 -22.63 -31.81
CA ARG A 170 -0.79 -22.47 -31.52
C ARG A 170 -0.58 -21.94 -30.10
N LYS A 171 0.53 -22.36 -29.49
CA LYS A 171 1.04 -21.82 -28.23
C LYS A 171 1.69 -20.46 -28.48
N ILE A 172 1.46 -19.50 -27.59
CA ILE A 172 2.04 -18.17 -27.69
C ILE A 172 2.90 -17.97 -26.45
N GLU A 173 4.22 -17.91 -26.63
CA GLU A 173 5.15 -17.90 -25.52
C GLU A 173 5.14 -16.57 -24.74
N LYS A 174 5.34 -16.67 -23.42
CA LYS A 174 5.65 -15.59 -22.47
C LYS A 174 4.69 -14.40 -22.51
N THR A 175 3.39 -14.67 -22.46
CA THR A 175 2.37 -13.62 -22.46
C THR A 175 1.14 -13.96 -21.62
N ARG A 176 0.60 -12.94 -20.95
CA ARG A 176 -0.71 -12.98 -20.29
C ARG A 176 -1.82 -12.34 -21.16
N PHE A 177 -1.47 -11.88 -22.37
CA PHE A 177 -2.33 -11.19 -23.32
C PHE A 177 -2.22 -11.78 -24.75
N PRO A 178 -2.47 -13.09 -24.93
CA PRO A 178 -2.31 -13.75 -26.22
C PRO A 178 -3.34 -13.32 -27.27
N THR A 179 -2.95 -13.39 -28.55
CA THR A 179 -3.84 -13.20 -29.70
C THR A 179 -3.65 -14.33 -30.71
N TRP A 180 -4.71 -15.13 -30.89
CA TRP A 180 -4.68 -16.29 -31.78
C TRP A 180 -5.29 -15.98 -33.16
N ASN A 181 -6.46 -15.32 -33.19
CA ASN A 181 -7.27 -15.11 -34.40
C ASN A 181 -7.45 -16.40 -35.21
N VAL A 182 -7.87 -17.47 -34.54
CA VAL A 182 -8.07 -18.80 -35.12
C VAL A 182 -9.55 -19.12 -35.15
N GLU A 183 -10.02 -19.65 -36.26
CA GLU A 183 -11.38 -20.10 -36.45
C GLU A 183 -11.43 -21.62 -36.55
N CYS A 184 -12.39 -22.23 -35.87
CA CYS A 184 -12.76 -23.62 -36.09
C CYS A 184 -14.28 -23.77 -36.23
N SER A 185 -14.69 -24.79 -36.97
CA SER A 185 -16.09 -25.15 -37.14
C SER A 185 -16.27 -26.65 -37.12
N PHE A 186 -17.38 -27.11 -36.56
CA PHE A 186 -17.73 -28.52 -36.50
C PHE A 186 -19.23 -28.71 -36.72
N ASP A 187 -19.56 -29.84 -37.33
CA ASP A 187 -20.93 -30.24 -37.59
C ASP A 187 -21.62 -30.66 -36.29
N VAL A 188 -22.86 -30.21 -36.14
CA VAL A 188 -23.75 -30.50 -35.03
C VAL A 188 -24.92 -31.29 -35.62
N ASP A 189 -24.69 -32.57 -35.90
CA ASP A 189 -25.73 -33.46 -36.43
C ASP A 189 -26.92 -33.53 -35.46
N ALA A 190 -28.09 -33.91 -35.98
CA ALA A 190 -29.40 -33.89 -35.31
C ALA A 190 -29.55 -34.74 -34.03
N LEU A 191 -28.45 -35.35 -33.55
CA LEU A 191 -28.33 -36.02 -32.25
C LEU A 191 -27.97 -35.06 -31.11
N ALA A 192 -27.71 -33.78 -31.41
CA ALA A 192 -27.38 -32.77 -30.41
C ALA A 192 -28.57 -32.49 -29.46
N GLY A 193 -28.44 -32.91 -28.21
CA GLY A 193 -29.40 -32.63 -27.16
C GLY A 193 -29.32 -31.17 -26.69
N ALA A 194 -30.40 -30.64 -26.12
CA ALA A 194 -30.43 -29.29 -25.54
C ALA A 194 -29.40 -29.05 -24.40
N LYS A 195 -28.79 -30.15 -23.90
CA LYS A 195 -27.80 -30.16 -22.82
C LYS A 195 -26.35 -30.21 -23.31
N ASP A 196 -26.10 -30.42 -24.61
CA ASP A 196 -24.74 -30.50 -25.13
C ASP A 196 -24.07 -29.14 -25.07
N LYS A 197 -22.77 -29.13 -24.80
CA LYS A 197 -22.00 -27.91 -24.58
C LYS A 197 -20.71 -27.94 -25.38
N VAL A 198 -20.41 -26.80 -25.99
CA VAL A 198 -19.08 -26.55 -26.57
C VAL A 198 -18.20 -26.03 -25.45
N LYS A 199 -17.07 -26.68 -25.22
CA LYS A 199 -16.10 -26.25 -24.22
C LYS A 199 -14.93 -25.56 -24.90
N VAL A 200 -14.56 -24.40 -24.39
CA VAL A 200 -13.36 -23.66 -24.77
C VAL A 200 -12.49 -23.54 -23.53
N GLU A 201 -11.34 -24.20 -23.55
CA GLU A 201 -10.41 -24.26 -22.43
C GLU A 201 -9.12 -23.53 -22.78
N VAL A 202 -8.61 -22.73 -21.86
CA VAL A 202 -7.31 -22.07 -21.96
C VAL A 202 -6.33 -22.82 -21.08
N TRP A 203 -5.18 -23.12 -21.62
CA TRP A 203 -4.14 -23.94 -21.02
C TRP A 203 -2.80 -23.24 -21.16
N ASP A 204 -1.93 -23.46 -20.19
CA ASP A 204 -0.54 -23.04 -20.22
C ASP A 204 0.33 -24.21 -20.65
N TRP A 205 1.14 -24.01 -21.70
CA TRP A 205 1.99 -25.09 -22.18
C TRP A 205 3.29 -25.15 -21.38
N ASP A 206 3.57 -26.30 -20.79
CA ASP A 206 4.80 -26.53 -20.04
C ASP A 206 5.80 -27.36 -20.84
N ARG A 207 7.04 -26.87 -20.93
CA ARG A 207 8.12 -27.63 -21.57
C ARG A 207 8.45 -28.93 -20.83
N LEU A 208 8.24 -28.94 -19.51
CA LEU A 208 8.56 -30.05 -18.61
C LEU A 208 7.38 -30.31 -17.68
N GLY A 209 6.51 -31.25 -18.05
CA GLY A 209 5.37 -31.64 -17.20
C GLY A 209 4.08 -31.81 -17.99
N GLU A 210 2.97 -31.82 -17.25
CA GLU A 210 1.62 -31.67 -17.80
C GLU A 210 1.29 -30.18 -17.90
N ASP A 211 0.59 -29.80 -18.96
CA ASP A 211 0.14 -28.42 -19.19
C ASP A 211 -0.81 -27.95 -18.07
N ASP A 212 -0.58 -26.74 -17.53
CA ASP A 212 -1.36 -26.19 -16.43
C ASP A 212 -2.69 -25.58 -16.94
N PHE A 213 -3.81 -25.97 -16.34
CA PHE A 213 -5.13 -25.42 -16.70
C PHE A 213 -5.26 -23.95 -16.25
N MET A 214 -5.69 -23.07 -17.16
CA MET A 214 -5.86 -21.64 -16.89
C MET A 214 -7.32 -21.21 -16.77
N GLY A 215 -8.26 -22.02 -17.25
CA GLY A 215 -9.70 -21.77 -17.13
C GLY A 215 -10.50 -22.22 -18.35
N GLN A 216 -11.83 -22.26 -18.20
CA GLN A 216 -12.74 -22.66 -19.27
C GLN A 216 -13.96 -21.74 -19.42
N VAL A 217 -14.60 -21.81 -20.58
CA VAL A 217 -15.94 -21.30 -20.86
C VAL A 217 -16.74 -22.40 -21.54
N GLU A 218 -17.96 -22.65 -21.05
CA GLU A 218 -18.87 -23.63 -21.65
C GLU A 218 -20.07 -22.92 -22.29
N PHE A 219 -20.39 -23.30 -23.53
CA PHE A 219 -21.52 -22.78 -24.28
C PHE A 219 -22.55 -23.89 -24.50
N PRO A 220 -23.67 -23.91 -23.75
CA PRO A 220 -24.76 -24.81 -24.04
C PRO A 220 -25.35 -24.51 -25.43
N LEU A 221 -25.56 -25.53 -26.26
CA LEU A 221 -26.11 -25.32 -27.60
C LEU A 221 -27.51 -24.69 -27.59
N SER A 222 -28.24 -24.82 -26.49
CA SER A 222 -29.55 -24.18 -26.28
C SER A 222 -29.48 -22.67 -26.11
N THR A 223 -28.35 -22.10 -25.69
CA THR A 223 -28.18 -20.64 -25.56
C THR A 223 -27.76 -19.98 -26.88
N LEU A 224 -27.27 -20.77 -27.85
CA LEU A 224 -26.88 -20.30 -29.17
C LEU A 224 -28.07 -20.39 -30.13
N SER A 225 -28.70 -19.24 -30.41
CA SER A 225 -29.78 -19.17 -31.41
C SER A 225 -29.23 -19.48 -32.81
N VAL A 226 -30.02 -20.18 -33.62
CA VAL A 226 -29.63 -20.49 -35.01
C VAL A 226 -29.50 -19.20 -35.82
N ASN A 227 -28.43 -19.09 -36.60
CA ASN A 227 -28.01 -17.91 -37.37
C ASN A 227 -27.73 -16.68 -36.50
N SER A 228 -27.32 -16.89 -35.25
CA SER A 228 -26.84 -15.82 -34.37
C SER A 228 -25.39 -16.08 -33.95
N THR A 229 -24.67 -14.97 -33.72
CA THR A 229 -23.29 -14.95 -33.25
C THR A 229 -23.20 -14.08 -32.02
N VAL A 230 -22.46 -14.54 -31.01
CA VAL A 230 -22.13 -13.76 -29.83
C VAL A 230 -20.64 -13.51 -29.83
N ARG A 231 -20.26 -12.24 -29.93
CA ARG A 231 -18.87 -11.78 -29.86
C ARG A 231 -18.66 -10.89 -28.64
N GLN A 232 -17.95 -11.40 -27.64
CA GLN A 232 -17.67 -10.67 -26.41
C GLN A 232 -16.50 -11.29 -25.63
N TRP A 233 -16.08 -10.60 -24.58
CA TRP A 233 -15.19 -11.16 -23.57
C TRP A 233 -15.98 -12.09 -22.64
N PHE A 234 -15.48 -13.29 -22.46
CA PHE A 234 -16.01 -14.30 -21.56
C PHE A 234 -15.02 -14.53 -20.43
N ARG A 235 -15.52 -14.46 -19.20
CA ARG A 235 -14.71 -14.71 -18.03
C ARG A 235 -14.40 -16.20 -17.90
N LEU A 236 -13.13 -16.52 -17.64
CA LEU A 236 -12.70 -17.88 -17.42
C LEU A 236 -13.23 -18.41 -16.07
N SER A 237 -13.64 -19.67 -16.07
CA SER A 237 -14.15 -20.37 -14.89
C SER A 237 -13.30 -21.60 -14.57
N PRO A 238 -13.17 -21.98 -13.29
CA PRO A 238 -12.48 -23.21 -12.92
C PRO A 238 -13.27 -24.43 -13.39
N ARG A 239 -12.57 -25.55 -13.63
CA ARG A 239 -13.23 -26.85 -13.86
C ARG A 239 -13.48 -27.53 -12.52
N CYS A 240 -14.70 -28.06 -12.30
CA CYS A 240 -14.99 -28.82 -11.09
C CYS A 240 -14.39 -30.23 -11.21
N SER A 241 -13.37 -30.54 -10.40
CA SER A 241 -12.93 -31.90 -10.15
C SER A 241 -13.88 -32.57 -9.16
N HIS A 242 -14.87 -33.33 -9.65
CA HIS A 242 -15.82 -34.10 -8.81
C HIS A 242 -15.18 -35.23 -7.98
N LYS A 243 -13.84 -35.30 -7.87
CA LYS A 243 -13.12 -36.40 -7.22
C LYS A 243 -12.68 -36.13 -5.78
N ASP A 244 -12.88 -34.94 -5.22
CA ASP A 244 -12.29 -34.56 -3.92
C ASP A 244 -13.28 -34.00 -2.87
N GLU A 245 -14.58 -34.31 -2.97
CA GLU A 245 -15.54 -34.02 -1.90
C GLU A 245 -15.49 -35.03 -0.73
N GLU A 246 -14.50 -35.92 -0.68
CA GLU A 246 -14.23 -36.73 0.51
C GLU A 246 -13.48 -35.94 1.59
N ASN A 247 -14.26 -35.17 2.34
CA ASN A 247 -14.28 -35.16 3.81
C ASN A 247 -12.96 -34.93 4.59
N SER A 248 -11.97 -34.17 4.07
CA SER A 248 -10.89 -33.66 4.93
C SER A 248 -11.27 -32.30 5.51
N LYS A 249 -11.57 -32.25 6.82
CA LYS A 249 -11.67 -30.99 7.57
C LYS A 249 -10.30 -30.33 7.62
N LEU A 250 -10.07 -29.29 6.82
CA LEU A 250 -8.80 -28.54 6.77
C LEU A 250 -8.71 -27.44 7.83
N GLY A 251 -9.67 -27.38 8.75
CA GLY A 251 -9.81 -26.29 9.72
C GLY A 251 -10.56 -25.09 9.16
N SER A 252 -10.47 -23.97 9.87
CA SER A 252 -11.17 -22.73 9.53
C SER A 252 -10.33 -21.50 9.87
N LEU A 253 -10.55 -20.41 9.14
CA LEU A 253 -9.88 -19.13 9.31
C LEU A 253 -10.90 -18.05 9.70
N ARG A 254 -10.63 -17.29 10.76
CA ARG A 254 -11.44 -16.14 11.16
C ARG A 254 -10.93 -14.90 10.45
N VAL A 255 -11.77 -14.33 9.59
CA VAL A 255 -11.42 -13.21 8.73
C VAL A 255 -12.42 -12.08 8.94
N LYS A 256 -11.90 -10.86 9.12
CA LYS A 256 -12.69 -9.63 9.05
C LYS A 256 -12.29 -8.82 7.82
N VAL A 257 -13.25 -8.48 6.98
CA VAL A 257 -13.05 -7.74 5.73
C VAL A 257 -14.03 -6.60 5.62
N ARG A 258 -13.61 -5.47 5.06
CA ARG A 258 -14.48 -4.35 4.70
C ARG A 258 -13.98 -3.66 3.44
N LEU A 259 -14.77 -3.75 2.37
CA LEU A 259 -14.50 -3.04 1.13
C LEU A 259 -15.02 -1.60 1.23
N MET A 260 -14.17 -0.63 0.91
CA MET A 260 -14.48 0.79 0.90
C MET A 260 -14.23 1.34 -0.51
N GLU A 261 -15.29 1.90 -1.12
CA GLU A 261 -15.19 2.61 -2.40
C GLU A 261 -15.40 4.09 -2.17
N GLU A 262 -14.33 4.85 -2.18
CA GLU A 262 -14.35 6.30 -2.04
C GLU A 262 -14.47 6.96 -3.41
N ARG A 263 -15.36 7.96 -3.50
CA ARG A 263 -15.56 8.75 -4.72
C ARG A 263 -15.14 10.17 -4.46
N ILE A 264 -14.11 10.61 -5.18
CA ILE A 264 -13.67 12.01 -5.17
C ILE A 264 -14.44 12.75 -6.26
N LEU A 265 -15.23 13.74 -5.84
CA LEU A 265 -16.03 14.56 -6.76
C LEU A 265 -15.11 15.46 -7.61
N PRO A 266 -15.58 15.96 -8.76
CA PRO A 266 -14.86 17.00 -9.48
C PRO A 266 -14.61 18.22 -8.59
N SER A 267 -13.50 18.95 -8.85
CA SER A 267 -13.08 20.09 -8.03
C SER A 267 -14.15 21.19 -7.89
N GLU A 268 -15.04 21.32 -8.87
CA GLU A 268 -16.14 22.29 -8.90
C GLU A 268 -17.08 22.16 -7.69
N TYR A 269 -17.31 20.94 -7.21
CA TYR A 269 -18.17 20.70 -6.05
C TYR A 269 -17.55 21.18 -4.74
N TYR A 270 -16.22 21.29 -4.68
CA TYR A 270 -15.50 21.75 -3.49
C TYR A 270 -15.24 23.26 -3.50
N LYS A 271 -15.43 23.95 -4.63
CA LYS A 271 -15.17 25.40 -4.77
C LYS A 271 -15.82 26.25 -3.67
N PRO A 272 -17.11 26.08 -3.32
CA PRO A 272 -17.73 26.93 -2.29
C PRO A 272 -17.04 26.84 -0.93
N LEU A 273 -16.60 25.64 -0.53
CA LEU A 273 -15.86 25.43 0.71
C LEU A 273 -14.44 26.02 0.63
N ILE A 274 -13.76 25.79 -0.49
CA ILE A 274 -12.41 26.32 -0.73
C ILE A 274 -12.43 27.85 -0.70
N ASP A 275 -13.40 28.47 -1.37
CA ASP A 275 -13.55 29.92 -1.42
C ASP A 275 -13.85 30.50 -0.03
N LEU A 276 -14.70 29.84 0.77
CA LEU A 276 -14.98 30.23 2.15
C LEU A 276 -13.71 30.20 3.02
N LEU A 277 -12.92 29.13 2.92
CA LEU A 277 -11.65 29.00 3.64
C LEU A 277 -10.67 30.07 3.15
N ILE A 278 -10.46 30.21 1.85
CA ILE A 278 -9.54 31.20 1.29
C ILE A 278 -9.92 32.63 1.69
N ASN A 279 -11.20 32.98 1.62
CA ASN A 279 -11.66 34.33 1.95
C ASN A 279 -11.46 34.66 3.44
N SER A 280 -11.46 33.66 4.33
CA SER A 280 -11.18 33.86 5.74
C SER A 280 -9.74 34.30 6.05
N THR A 281 -8.83 34.20 5.08
CA THR A 281 -7.46 34.72 5.19
C THR A 281 -7.32 36.19 4.81
N ASN A 282 -8.32 36.76 4.15
CA ASN A 282 -8.33 38.17 3.80
C ASN A 282 -8.73 38.97 5.05
N ILE A 283 -7.74 39.31 5.88
CA ILE A 283 -7.92 40.22 7.01
C ILE A 283 -8.16 41.63 6.43
N THR A 284 -9.39 41.93 6.01
CA THR A 284 -9.83 43.32 5.88
C THR A 284 -9.94 43.88 7.29
N GLN A 285 -9.37 45.06 7.52
CA GLN A 285 -9.30 45.76 8.83
C GLN A 285 -10.66 46.09 9.48
N ASP A 286 -11.76 45.63 8.89
CA ASP A 286 -13.07 45.67 9.53
C ASP A 286 -13.13 44.54 10.56
N VAL A 287 -13.07 44.96 11.82
CA VAL A 287 -13.34 44.15 13.01
C VAL A 287 -14.72 43.51 12.85
N SER A 288 -14.82 42.35 12.20
CA SER A 288 -16.06 41.58 12.24
C SER A 288 -16.20 41.01 13.65
N GLU A 289 -17.33 41.30 14.28
CA GLU A 289 -17.73 40.86 15.62
C GLU A 289 -17.75 39.32 15.78
N TYR A 290 -17.53 38.58 14.69
CA TYR A 290 -17.63 37.13 14.60
C TYR A 290 -16.29 36.49 14.22
N PRO A 291 -15.92 35.36 14.85
CA PRO A 291 -14.70 34.62 14.53
C PRO A 291 -14.75 34.10 13.10
N THR A 292 -13.62 34.15 12.40
CA THR A 292 -13.52 33.60 11.05
C THR A 292 -13.70 32.07 11.08
N PRO A 293 -14.13 31.43 9.98
CA PRO A 293 -14.27 29.97 9.91
C PRO A 293 -13.00 29.20 10.33
N LEU A 294 -11.81 29.76 10.08
CA LEU A 294 -10.55 29.16 10.53
C LEU A 294 -10.37 29.22 12.05
N ILE A 295 -10.75 30.33 12.68
CA ILE A 295 -10.70 30.47 14.14
C ILE A 295 -11.73 29.53 14.78
N MET A 296 -12.94 29.45 14.20
CA MET A 296 -13.95 28.49 14.65
C MET A 296 -13.46 27.05 14.55
N LEU A 297 -12.69 26.70 13.50
CA LEU A 297 -12.09 25.37 13.38
C LEU A 297 -11.09 25.09 14.50
N ASP A 298 -10.24 26.04 14.89
CA ASP A 298 -9.31 25.87 16.02
C ASP A 298 -10.06 25.67 17.36
N GLU A 299 -11.18 26.38 17.57
CA GLU A 299 -11.96 26.26 18.80
C GLU A 299 -12.77 24.95 18.90
N VAL A 300 -13.27 24.43 17.78
CA VAL A 300 -14.15 23.25 17.74
C VAL A 300 -13.39 21.93 17.55
N ALA A 301 -12.29 21.95 16.79
CA ALA A 301 -11.56 20.72 16.44
C ALA A 301 -10.72 20.24 17.62
N THR A 302 -11.30 19.48 18.54
CA THR A 302 -10.58 18.91 19.70
C THR A 302 -9.94 17.54 19.41
N LEU A 303 -10.45 16.81 18.41
CA LEU A 303 -9.95 15.52 17.94
C LEU A 303 -9.40 15.69 16.51
N ASP A 304 -8.35 14.94 16.17
CA ASP A 304 -7.75 14.88 14.82
C ASP A 304 -7.18 16.21 14.27
N MET A 305 -6.77 17.13 15.15
CA MET A 305 -6.15 18.42 14.77
C MET A 305 -4.96 18.27 13.81
N LEU A 306 -4.22 17.16 13.90
CA LEU A 306 -3.07 16.88 13.03
C LEU A 306 -3.50 16.68 11.57
N ASP A 307 -4.55 15.91 11.33
CA ASP A 307 -5.05 15.62 9.98
C ASP A 307 -5.68 16.86 9.34
N ILE A 308 -6.39 17.65 10.16
CA ILE A 308 -6.94 18.94 9.75
C ILE A 308 -5.80 19.90 9.38
N ALA A 309 -4.79 20.03 10.23
CA ALA A 309 -3.63 20.88 9.98
C ALA A 309 -2.90 20.48 8.69
N ASN A 310 -2.61 19.18 8.50
CA ASN A 310 -1.98 18.66 7.29
C ASN A 310 -2.82 18.98 6.03
N THR A 311 -4.14 18.78 6.11
CA THR A 311 -5.06 19.06 5.00
C THR A 311 -5.10 20.54 4.65
N LEU A 312 -5.24 21.42 5.66
CA LEU A 312 -5.28 22.88 5.45
C LEU A 312 -3.95 23.40 4.91
N VAL A 313 -2.82 22.98 5.47
CA VAL A 313 -1.48 23.36 4.98
C VAL A 313 -1.32 22.99 3.50
N ARG A 314 -1.71 21.76 3.11
CA ARG A 314 -1.66 21.33 1.70
C ARG A 314 -2.58 22.16 0.81
N LEU A 315 -3.80 22.45 1.27
CA LEU A 315 -4.75 23.30 0.55
C LEU A 315 -4.18 24.69 0.31
N TYR A 316 -3.68 25.36 1.35
CA TYR A 316 -3.16 26.74 1.24
C TYR A 316 -1.83 26.82 0.51
N LEU A 317 -0.99 25.79 0.59
CA LEU A 317 0.19 25.66 -0.28
C LEU A 317 -0.21 25.57 -1.75
N GLY A 318 -1.19 24.71 -2.08
CA GLY A 318 -1.69 24.56 -3.45
C GLY A 318 -2.35 25.82 -4.01
N GLN A 319 -2.94 26.66 -3.15
CA GLN A 319 -3.56 27.94 -3.52
C GLN A 319 -2.59 29.14 -3.46
N GLY A 320 -1.32 28.92 -3.08
CA GLY A 320 -0.33 29.99 -2.94
C GLY A 320 -0.59 30.99 -1.80
N LYS A 321 -1.44 30.63 -0.83
CA LYS A 321 -1.88 31.50 0.28
C LYS A 321 -1.40 31.03 1.67
N ILE A 322 -0.40 30.14 1.71
CA ILE A 322 0.12 29.56 2.97
C ILE A 322 0.58 30.61 3.98
N VAL A 323 1.22 31.68 3.53
CA VAL A 323 1.72 32.74 4.42
C VAL A 323 0.57 33.46 5.12
N ALA A 324 -0.50 33.77 4.38
CA ALA A 324 -1.68 34.44 4.94
C ALA A 324 -2.42 33.52 5.92
N TYR A 325 -2.55 32.24 5.59
CA TYR A 325 -3.14 31.25 6.50
C TYR A 325 -2.39 31.12 7.82
N LEU A 326 -1.07 30.89 7.76
CA LEU A 326 -0.25 30.75 8.97
C LEU A 326 -0.24 32.04 9.79
N GLN A 327 -0.25 33.21 9.16
CA GLN A 327 -0.37 34.49 9.85
C GLN A 327 -1.66 34.59 10.67
N VAL A 328 -2.82 34.23 10.11
CA VAL A 328 -4.11 34.33 10.81
C VAL A 328 -4.12 33.42 12.04
N ILE A 329 -3.77 32.15 11.88
CA ILE A 329 -3.86 31.17 12.98
C ILE A 329 -2.79 31.45 14.05
N CYS A 330 -1.57 31.83 13.66
CA CYS A 330 -0.51 32.16 14.61
C CYS A 330 -0.81 33.48 15.33
N ALA A 331 -1.37 34.48 14.65
CA ALA A 331 -1.78 35.72 15.30
C ALA A 331 -2.89 35.46 16.32
N HIS A 332 -3.85 34.58 16.01
CA HIS A 332 -4.90 34.18 16.96
C HIS A 332 -4.31 33.46 18.19
N GLU A 333 -3.42 32.49 17.98
CA GLU A 333 -2.71 31.79 19.07
C GLU A 333 -1.91 32.79 19.93
N ILE A 334 -1.11 33.64 19.28
CA ILE A 334 -0.33 34.70 19.94
C ILE A 334 -1.26 35.56 20.79
N GLN A 335 -2.39 36.04 20.26
CA GLN A 335 -3.34 36.87 21.00
C GLN A 335 -3.96 36.15 22.21
N LYS A 336 -4.27 34.86 22.08
CA LYS A 336 -4.84 34.01 23.14
C LYS A 336 -3.84 33.69 24.25
N THR A 337 -2.56 33.56 23.93
CA THR A 337 -1.50 33.23 24.88
C THR A 337 -1.26 34.37 25.89
N LYS A 338 -1.24 34.05 27.19
CA LYS A 338 -0.94 35.04 28.24
C LYS A 338 0.55 35.11 28.58
N ASP A 339 1.19 33.94 28.71
CA ASP A 339 2.60 33.80 29.05
C ASP A 339 3.41 33.41 27.80
N PRO A 340 4.41 34.23 27.40
CA PRO A 340 5.38 33.91 26.34
C PRO A 340 5.90 32.47 26.36
N ASN A 341 6.19 31.92 27.53
CA ASN A 341 6.78 30.58 27.67
C ASN A 341 5.83 29.44 27.31
N THR A 342 4.54 29.73 27.12
CA THR A 342 3.52 28.74 26.75
C THR A 342 3.15 28.82 25.26
N LEU A 343 3.70 29.80 24.53
CA LEU A 343 3.45 30.01 23.12
C LEU A 343 3.91 28.78 22.29
N PHE A 344 3.03 28.27 21.43
CA PHE A 344 3.26 27.07 20.60
C PHE A 344 3.64 25.78 21.36
N ARG A 345 3.34 25.71 22.66
CA ARG A 345 3.50 24.47 23.46
C ARG A 345 2.20 23.67 23.61
N GLY A 346 1.08 24.22 23.12
CA GLY A 346 -0.25 23.63 23.25
C GLY A 346 -0.64 22.69 22.09
N ASN A 347 -1.72 21.93 22.30
CA ASN A 347 -2.43 21.25 21.22
C ASN A 347 -3.35 22.25 20.53
N SER A 348 -2.81 23.04 19.59
CA SER A 348 -3.53 24.05 18.81
C SER A 348 -3.34 23.85 17.32
N LEU A 349 -4.30 24.34 16.53
CA LEU A 349 -4.21 24.30 15.07
C LEU A 349 -2.98 25.05 14.57
N ALA A 350 -2.59 26.15 15.23
CA ALA A 350 -1.39 26.90 14.88
C ALA A 350 -0.11 26.07 15.05
N THR A 351 0.06 25.41 16.19
CA THR A 351 1.25 24.57 16.47
C THR A 351 1.32 23.39 15.49
N LYS A 352 0.20 22.69 15.26
CA LYS A 352 0.13 21.56 14.33
C LYS A 352 0.33 22.00 12.87
N SER A 353 -0.21 23.14 12.46
CA SER A 353 -0.05 23.65 11.10
C SER A 353 1.37 24.12 10.81
N MET A 354 2.03 24.75 11.79
CA MET A 354 3.44 25.09 11.68
C MET A 354 4.30 23.82 11.54
N ASP A 355 4.07 22.78 12.36
CA ASP A 355 4.77 21.49 12.24
C ASP A 355 4.61 20.89 10.84
N GLN A 356 3.38 20.76 10.36
CA GLN A 356 3.10 20.18 9.03
C GLN A 356 3.66 21.03 7.88
N PHE A 357 3.61 22.36 7.99
CA PHE A 357 4.23 23.26 7.03
C PHE A 357 5.75 23.07 6.97
N MET A 358 6.42 23.01 8.12
CA MET A 358 7.86 22.78 8.21
C MET A 358 8.24 21.41 7.64
N LYS A 359 7.46 20.37 7.91
CA LYS A 359 7.65 19.03 7.32
C LYS A 359 7.52 19.07 5.80
N ILE A 360 6.45 19.65 5.25
CA ILE A 360 6.20 19.64 3.80
C ILE A 360 7.21 20.51 3.03
N VAL A 361 7.47 21.73 3.48
CA VAL A 361 8.34 22.68 2.78
C VAL A 361 9.82 22.46 3.11
N GLY A 362 10.12 22.00 4.32
CA GLY A 362 11.49 21.79 4.80
C GLY A 362 12.09 20.44 4.42
N LEU A 363 11.31 19.42 4.05
CA LEU A 363 11.83 18.09 3.74
C LEU A 363 12.94 18.08 2.66
N PRO A 364 12.80 18.77 1.51
CA PRO A 364 13.88 18.79 0.51
C PRO A 364 15.17 19.42 1.06
N TYR A 365 15.03 20.50 1.84
CA TYR A 365 16.14 21.20 2.47
C TYR A 365 16.85 20.34 3.53
N LEU A 366 16.08 19.60 4.33
CA LEU A 366 16.59 18.65 5.30
C LEU A 366 17.38 17.51 4.64
N LEU A 367 16.83 16.92 3.57
CA LEU A 367 17.48 15.84 2.83
C LEU A 367 18.81 16.31 2.22
N GLU A 368 18.85 17.52 1.65
CA GLU A 368 20.10 18.07 1.13
C GLU A 368 21.14 18.34 2.23
N THR A 369 20.69 18.79 3.40
CA THR A 369 21.58 19.19 4.51
C THR A 369 22.13 17.98 5.27
N LEU A 370 21.25 17.10 5.73
CA LEU A 370 21.58 15.99 6.65
C LEU A 370 21.62 14.62 5.98
N GLY A 371 20.95 14.45 4.83
CA GLY A 371 20.87 13.17 4.12
C GLY A 371 22.22 12.49 3.94
N PRO A 372 23.28 13.16 3.44
CA PRO A 372 24.56 12.50 3.22
C PRO A 372 25.27 12.03 4.50
N ILE A 373 25.07 12.70 5.65
CA ILE A 373 25.64 12.23 6.92
C ILE A 373 24.87 11.02 7.42
N ILE A 374 23.53 11.06 7.31
CA ILE A 374 22.68 9.94 7.73
C ILE A 374 23.00 8.69 6.88
N ASP A 375 23.16 8.85 5.57
CA ASP A 375 23.57 7.78 4.66
C ASP A 375 24.95 7.21 5.06
N GLN A 376 25.92 8.07 5.37
CA GLN A 376 27.24 7.66 5.86
C GLN A 376 27.14 6.87 7.17
N MET A 377 26.37 7.34 8.15
CA MET A 377 26.18 6.64 9.42
C MET A 377 25.57 5.25 9.23
N TYR A 378 24.65 5.13 8.27
CA TYR A 378 24.00 3.87 7.94
C TYR A 378 24.98 2.90 7.28
N GLU A 379 25.78 3.37 6.30
CA GLU A 379 26.74 2.54 5.57
C GLU A 379 27.93 2.10 6.43
N GLU A 380 28.39 2.93 7.36
CA GLU A 380 29.58 2.64 8.16
C GLU A 380 29.34 1.63 9.30
N HIS A 381 28.08 1.41 9.70
CA HIS A 381 27.68 0.47 10.79
C HIS A 381 28.54 0.56 12.08
N LYS A 382 29.04 1.76 12.41
CA LYS A 382 29.91 1.96 13.59
C LYS A 382 29.13 1.87 14.89
N ILE A 383 29.79 1.35 15.93
CA ILE A 383 29.24 1.32 17.29
C ILE A 383 29.33 2.74 17.88
N ILE A 384 28.20 3.24 18.37
CA ILE A 384 28.06 4.55 19.03
C ILE A 384 27.43 4.43 20.42
N GLU A 385 27.47 3.23 21.02
CA GLU A 385 26.92 2.98 22.36
C GLU A 385 27.83 3.53 23.45
N LEU A 386 27.23 4.27 24.38
CA LEU A 386 27.93 4.87 25.52
C LEU A 386 27.57 4.21 26.85
N ASP A 387 26.49 3.43 26.90
CA ASP A 387 26.03 2.74 28.10
C ASP A 387 26.90 1.50 28.37
N PRO A 388 27.70 1.49 29.47
CA PRO A 388 28.57 0.36 29.80
C PRO A 388 27.82 -0.96 29.95
N SER A 389 26.55 -0.93 30.38
CA SER A 389 25.73 -2.13 30.62
C SER A 389 25.32 -2.85 29.32
N LYS A 390 25.32 -2.15 28.19
CA LYS A 390 24.86 -2.68 26.88
C LYS A 390 25.99 -3.21 26.01
N ILE A 391 27.25 -2.93 26.36
CA ILE A 391 28.44 -3.32 25.57
C ILE A 391 28.57 -4.85 25.45
N CYS A 392 28.32 -5.59 26.52
CA CYS A 392 28.34 -7.06 26.50
C CYS A 392 27.36 -7.65 25.47
N THR A 393 26.17 -7.05 25.34
CA THR A 393 25.15 -7.46 24.37
C THR A 393 25.58 -7.14 22.94
N ILE A 394 26.24 -5.99 22.73
CA ILE A 394 26.76 -5.55 21.42
C ILE A 394 27.92 -6.45 20.97
N LYS A 395 28.88 -6.75 21.86
CA LYS A 395 29.98 -7.70 21.57
C LYS A 395 29.45 -9.05 21.10
N ARG A 396 28.34 -9.52 21.68
CA ARG A 396 27.66 -10.76 21.32
C ARG A 396 26.99 -10.70 19.95
N ARG A 397 26.34 -9.58 19.61
CA ARG A 397 25.65 -9.38 18.31
C ARG A 397 26.61 -9.28 17.13
N TYR A 398 27.75 -8.63 17.31
CA TYR A 398 28.71 -8.40 16.22
C TYR A 398 29.82 -9.45 16.13
N SER A 399 29.70 -10.56 16.87
CA SER A 399 30.73 -11.62 16.93
C SER A 399 32.14 -11.10 17.31
N LEU A 400 32.21 -9.95 17.99
CA LEU A 400 33.44 -9.29 18.44
C LEU A 400 33.99 -9.90 19.74
N ILE A 401 33.38 -10.99 20.24
CA ILE A 401 33.78 -11.71 21.46
C ILE A 401 35.28 -12.09 21.45
N ASN A 402 35.86 -12.31 20.27
CA ASN A 402 37.26 -12.69 20.12
C ASN A 402 38.24 -11.49 20.07
N GLN A 403 37.77 -10.24 20.05
CA GLN A 403 38.62 -9.06 20.14
C GLN A 403 38.89 -8.71 21.61
N ARG A 404 40.16 -8.77 22.03
CA ARG A 404 40.66 -8.42 23.38
C ARG A 404 40.60 -6.91 23.68
N GLN A 405 39.62 -6.17 23.16
CA GLN A 405 39.49 -4.75 23.47
C GLN A 405 38.73 -4.55 24.79
N PRO A 406 39.31 -3.80 25.76
CA PRO A 406 38.62 -3.46 27.00
C PRO A 406 37.40 -2.58 26.73
N ASP A 407 36.34 -2.76 27.51
CA ASP A 407 35.05 -2.05 27.31
C ASP A 407 35.23 -0.53 27.31
N ARG A 408 36.19 -0.02 28.10
CA ARG A 408 36.54 1.39 28.17
C ARG A 408 37.04 1.96 26.84
N GLU A 409 37.87 1.23 26.10
CA GLU A 409 38.37 1.69 24.80
C GLU A 409 37.24 1.76 23.77
N ILE A 410 36.28 0.82 23.83
CA ILE A 410 35.11 0.83 22.96
C ILE A 410 34.22 2.04 23.25
N ILE A 411 34.02 2.39 24.53
CA ILE A 411 33.27 3.59 24.92
C ILE A 411 33.98 4.85 24.44
N GLU A 412 35.30 4.96 24.65
CA GLU A 412 36.08 6.13 24.23
C GLU A 412 36.03 6.29 22.69
N GLN A 413 36.21 5.21 21.93
CA GLN A 413 36.07 5.22 20.47
C GLN A 413 34.65 5.56 20.00
N SER A 414 33.62 5.04 20.70
CA SER A 414 32.22 5.32 20.41
C SER A 414 31.89 6.79 20.68
N ALA A 415 32.42 7.36 21.76
CA ALA A 415 32.24 8.76 22.14
C ALA A 415 32.92 9.71 21.13
N ASP A 416 34.13 9.39 20.68
CA ASP A 416 34.83 10.19 19.68
C ASP A 416 34.13 10.12 18.31
N THR A 417 33.65 8.93 17.93
CA THR A 417 32.85 8.75 16.70
C THR A 417 31.56 9.55 16.76
N LEU A 418 30.82 9.48 17.88
CA LEU A 418 29.59 10.25 18.09
C LEU A 418 29.87 11.76 18.06
N ARG A 419 30.93 12.21 18.72
CA ARG A 419 31.34 13.62 18.71
C ARG A 419 31.66 14.09 17.29
N GLY A 420 32.32 13.26 16.49
CA GLY A 420 32.57 13.51 15.07
C GLY A 420 31.28 13.73 14.28
N TYR A 421 30.36 12.78 14.34
CA TYR A 421 29.06 12.90 13.65
C TYR A 421 28.27 14.14 14.09
N ILE A 422 28.18 14.42 15.40
CA ILE A 422 27.47 15.60 15.91
C ILE A 422 28.12 16.89 15.42
N THR A 423 29.45 16.97 15.44
CA THR A 423 30.18 18.16 14.98
C THR A 423 29.95 18.41 13.50
N ASP A 424 29.99 17.34 12.69
CA ASP A 424 29.73 17.43 11.25
C ASP A 424 28.29 17.81 10.95
N MET A 425 27.32 17.23 11.67
CA MET A 425 25.91 17.60 11.56
C MET A 425 25.72 19.09 11.87
N ILE A 426 26.21 19.57 13.01
CA ILE A 426 26.11 20.98 13.40
C ILE A 426 26.78 21.88 12.37
N SER A 427 27.98 21.53 11.89
CA SER A 427 28.67 22.30 10.85
C SER A 427 27.85 22.43 9.57
N ARG A 428 27.24 21.33 9.09
CA ARG A 428 26.38 21.36 7.90
C ARG A 428 25.13 22.20 8.08
N ILE A 429 24.52 22.11 9.25
CA ILE A 429 23.36 22.92 9.65
C ILE A 429 23.70 24.42 9.62
N MET A 430 24.82 24.78 10.22
CA MET A 430 25.25 26.19 10.30
C MET A 430 25.60 26.76 8.92
N ASN A 431 26.02 25.90 7.99
CA ASN A 431 26.38 26.26 6.61
C ASN A 431 25.20 26.11 5.62
N SER A 432 24.05 25.59 6.02
CA SER A 432 22.87 25.44 5.14
C SER A 432 21.90 26.61 5.18
N VAL A 433 22.08 27.54 6.12
CA VAL A 433 21.32 28.78 6.31
C VAL A 433 20.88 29.48 5.02
N THR A 434 21.78 29.66 4.05
CA THR A 434 21.51 30.38 2.79
C THR A 434 20.57 29.63 1.85
N ARG A 435 20.48 28.31 2.00
CA ARG A 435 19.62 27.39 1.23
C ARG A 435 18.24 27.19 1.86
N CYS A 436 18.00 27.78 3.04
CA CYS A 436 16.70 27.69 3.71
C CYS A 436 15.57 28.26 2.82
N PRO A 437 14.46 27.51 2.61
CA PRO A 437 13.36 27.91 1.75
C PRO A 437 12.86 29.34 2.03
N SER A 438 12.73 30.15 0.98
CA SER A 438 12.36 31.58 1.11
C SER A 438 10.99 31.79 1.74
N VAL A 439 10.00 30.96 1.37
CA VAL A 439 8.63 31.00 1.93
C VAL A 439 8.66 30.76 3.44
N MET A 440 9.51 29.84 3.88
CA MET A 440 9.66 29.48 5.28
C MET A 440 10.32 30.60 6.08
N ARG A 441 11.38 31.22 5.53
CA ARG A 441 11.98 32.44 6.10
C ARG A 441 10.97 33.58 6.23
N LEU A 442 10.11 33.77 5.24
CA LEU A 442 9.07 34.79 5.26
C LEU A 442 8.02 34.55 6.37
N VAL A 443 7.58 33.29 6.54
CA VAL A 443 6.63 32.93 7.61
C VAL A 443 7.24 33.23 8.98
N PHE A 444 8.48 32.81 9.23
CA PHE A 444 9.14 33.07 10.51
C PHE A 444 9.39 34.55 10.77
N GLN A 445 9.78 35.32 9.75
CA GLN A 445 9.94 36.76 9.89
C GLN A 445 8.63 37.44 10.31
N ARG A 446 7.51 37.00 9.73
CA ARG A 446 6.17 37.53 10.04
C ARG A 446 5.72 37.13 11.44
N LEU A 447 5.93 35.86 11.80
CA LEU A 447 5.66 35.35 13.13
C LEU A 447 6.44 36.15 14.19
N MET A 448 7.73 36.37 13.97
CA MET A 448 8.59 37.13 14.86
C MET A 448 8.10 38.56 15.04
N SER A 449 7.71 39.21 13.94
CA SER A 449 7.12 40.57 14.00
C SER A 449 5.87 40.58 14.89
N SER A 450 4.96 39.61 14.72
CA SER A 450 3.73 39.51 15.52
C SER A 450 3.99 39.21 17.01
N VAL A 451 5.03 38.45 17.34
CA VAL A 451 5.41 38.18 18.73
C VAL A 451 5.98 39.44 19.39
N ILE A 452 6.89 40.15 18.70
CA ILE A 452 7.48 41.40 19.19
C ILE A 452 6.39 42.47 19.38
N ASP A 453 5.44 42.56 18.45
CA ASP A 453 4.34 43.53 18.55
C ASP A 453 3.46 43.29 19.80
N LYS A 454 3.28 42.02 20.20
CA LYS A 454 2.49 41.67 21.39
C LYS A 454 3.27 41.83 22.70
N TRP A 455 4.55 41.46 22.73
CA TRP A 455 5.41 41.54 23.90
C TRP A 455 6.66 42.39 23.59
N PRO A 456 6.55 43.73 23.68
CA PRO A 456 7.63 44.64 23.26
C PRO A 456 8.74 44.82 24.31
N GLU A 457 8.61 44.25 25.50
CA GLU A 457 9.55 44.41 26.61
C GLU A 457 10.95 43.85 26.28
N GLU A 458 11.99 44.53 26.75
CA GLU A 458 13.40 44.30 26.38
C GLU A 458 13.93 42.94 26.88
N GLU A 459 13.42 42.44 28.00
CA GLU A 459 13.78 41.11 28.55
C GLU A 459 13.40 39.99 27.58
N TRP A 460 12.21 40.09 26.98
CA TRP A 460 11.73 39.09 26.02
C TRP A 460 12.30 39.28 24.62
N ARG A 461 12.75 40.51 24.27
CA ARG A 461 13.45 40.73 23.00
C ARG A 461 14.69 39.88 22.91
N ALA A 462 15.57 39.85 23.91
CA ALA A 462 16.78 39.02 23.84
C ALA A 462 16.45 37.51 23.71
N ASP A 463 15.43 37.03 24.43
CA ASP A 463 14.99 35.64 24.38
C ASP A 463 14.33 35.28 23.05
N PHE A 464 13.48 36.16 22.49
CA PHE A 464 12.86 35.95 21.18
C PHE A 464 13.84 36.18 20.02
N GLU A 465 14.78 37.11 20.17
CA GLU A 465 15.88 37.31 19.23
C GLU A 465 16.80 36.08 19.22
N GLY A 466 17.04 35.44 20.36
CA GLY A 466 17.71 34.14 20.46
C GLY A 466 16.88 32.94 19.97
N LEU A 467 15.55 32.97 20.13
CA LEU A 467 14.67 31.90 19.65
C LEU A 467 14.45 31.95 18.13
N PHE A 468 14.52 33.14 17.51
CA PHE A 468 14.04 33.37 16.14
C PHE A 468 14.94 34.22 15.22
N LEU A 469 16.03 34.85 15.68
CA LEU A 469 16.76 35.86 14.87
C LEU A 469 18.15 35.49 14.39
N THR A 470 18.57 34.24 14.53
CA THR A 470 19.54 33.72 13.59
C THR A 470 18.89 32.63 12.77
N SER A 471 18.98 32.77 11.45
CA SER A 471 18.70 31.72 10.48
C SER A 471 19.47 30.41 10.76
N LYS A 472 20.41 30.43 11.73
CA LYS A 472 21.13 29.31 12.34
C LYS A 472 20.29 28.55 13.39
N GLU A 473 19.58 29.23 14.29
CA GLU A 473 18.78 28.61 15.37
C GLU A 473 17.37 28.20 14.95
N ILE A 474 16.74 28.91 14.00
CA ILE A 474 15.50 28.44 13.36
C ILE A 474 15.75 27.08 12.73
N VAL A 475 16.82 26.95 11.94
CA VAL A 475 17.25 25.68 11.35
C VAL A 475 17.57 24.67 12.45
N PHE A 476 18.20 25.09 13.55
CA PHE A 476 18.45 24.23 14.71
C PHE A 476 17.16 23.72 15.36
N HIS A 477 16.11 24.53 15.55
CA HIS A 477 14.83 24.12 16.14
C HIS A 477 13.91 23.39 15.16
N ILE A 478 14.00 23.63 13.86
CA ILE A 478 13.31 22.82 12.83
C ILE A 478 13.94 21.44 12.75
N LEU A 479 15.27 21.38 12.73
CA LEU A 479 16.01 20.13 12.63
C LEU A 479 15.95 19.38 13.95
N ILE A 480 16.09 20.04 15.10
CA ILE A 480 15.93 19.42 16.41
C ILE A 480 14.46 19.13 16.71
N GLY A 481 13.49 19.94 16.28
CA GLY A 481 12.07 19.61 16.39
C GLY A 481 11.71 18.35 15.59
N ALA A 482 12.26 18.24 14.37
CA ALA A 482 12.23 17.00 13.59
C ALA A 482 13.03 15.85 14.26
N MET A 483 14.05 16.15 15.07
CA MET A 483 14.84 15.17 15.82
C MET A 483 14.37 14.89 17.26
N ALA A 484 13.43 15.65 17.85
CA ALA A 484 13.13 15.60 19.29
C ALA A 484 11.73 15.08 19.61
N GLY A 485 10.79 15.11 18.66
CA GLY A 485 9.47 14.49 18.84
C GLY A 485 9.36 13.09 18.24
N GLU A 486 10.12 12.82 17.18
CA GLU A 486 9.90 11.65 16.33
C GLU A 486 11.20 11.09 15.75
N PHE A 487 12.43 11.36 16.23
CA PHE A 487 13.62 10.79 15.54
C PHE A 487 13.64 9.26 15.47
N VAL A 488 12.92 8.55 16.35
CA VAL A 488 12.70 7.11 16.17
C VAL A 488 11.74 6.86 15.01
N ASN A 489 10.54 7.47 15.01
CA ASN A 489 9.54 7.28 13.95
C ASN A 489 9.88 7.95 12.61
N PHE A 490 10.63 9.03 12.61
CA PHE A 490 11.04 9.86 11.48
C PHE A 490 12.32 9.34 10.87
N VAL A 491 13.27 8.76 11.64
CA VAL A 491 14.35 7.97 11.02
C VAL A 491 13.79 6.64 10.52
N ASP A 492 12.82 6.02 11.19
CA ASP A 492 12.12 4.84 10.65
C ASP A 492 11.26 5.18 9.41
N ASP A 493 10.59 6.33 9.38
CA ASP A 493 9.80 6.81 8.23
C ASP A 493 10.67 7.37 7.11
N LEU A 494 11.82 8.00 7.40
CA LEU A 494 12.77 8.49 6.41
C LEU A 494 13.60 7.32 5.87
N ALA A 495 14.02 6.37 6.70
CA ALA A 495 14.57 5.09 6.27
C ALA A 495 13.55 4.32 5.44
N GLY A 496 12.28 4.25 5.86
CA GLY A 496 11.18 3.62 5.14
C GLY A 496 10.82 4.32 3.82
N MET A 497 10.83 5.66 3.78
CA MET A 497 10.61 6.45 2.56
C MET A 497 11.80 6.35 1.60
N LEU A 498 13.03 6.37 2.09
CA LEU A 498 14.25 6.11 1.30
C LEU A 498 14.26 4.66 0.78
N TYR A 499 13.79 3.69 1.57
CA TYR A 499 13.59 2.30 1.14
C TYR A 499 12.54 2.19 0.04
N SER A 500 11.39 2.87 0.19
CA SER A 500 10.32 2.88 -0.83
C SER A 500 10.77 3.57 -2.13
N CYS A 501 11.57 4.63 -2.04
CA CYS A 501 12.12 5.35 -3.19
C CYS A 501 13.25 4.55 -3.88
N ARG A 502 14.10 3.85 -3.13
CA ARG A 502 15.10 2.91 -3.70
C ARG A 502 14.43 1.67 -4.29
N ALA A 503 13.40 1.11 -3.66
CA ALA A 503 12.62 0.00 -4.21
C ALA A 503 11.86 0.38 -5.50
N ARG A 504 11.40 1.64 -5.64
CA ARG A 504 10.82 2.16 -6.89
C ARG A 504 11.87 2.46 -7.96
N ARG A 505 13.08 2.92 -7.59
CA ARG A 505 14.22 3.07 -8.54
C ARG A 505 14.79 1.73 -9.01
N ALA A 506 14.82 0.71 -8.15
CA ALA A 506 15.25 -0.63 -8.54
C ALA A 506 14.26 -1.34 -9.49
N ARG A 507 12.97 -0.95 -9.48
CA ARG A 507 11.94 -1.43 -10.44
C ARG A 507 11.85 -0.60 -11.72
N SER A 508 12.64 0.47 -11.84
CA SER A 508 12.67 1.34 -13.02
C SER A 508 14.08 1.36 -13.63
N THR A 509 14.62 0.19 -13.92
CA THR A 509 15.59 0.05 -15.01
C THR A 509 14.81 0.07 -16.33
N PRO A 510 15.12 0.98 -17.27
CA PRO A 510 14.62 0.84 -18.63
C PRO A 510 15.40 -0.30 -19.28
N GLU A 511 14.74 -1.44 -19.48
CA GLU A 511 15.22 -2.43 -20.45
C GLU A 511 15.13 -1.78 -21.83
N PHE A 512 16.29 -1.67 -22.48
CA PHE A 512 16.40 -1.49 -23.92
C PHE A 512 16.18 -2.82 -24.61
#